data_AF-A0A931KY98-F1
#
_entry.id   AF-A0A931KY98-F1
#
_cell.length_a   1.000
_cell.length_b   1.000
_cell.length_c   1.000
_cell.angle_alpha   90.00
_cell.angle_beta   90.00
_cell.angle_gamma   90.00
#
_symmetry.space_group_name_H-M   'P 1'
#
loop_
_entity.id
_entity.type
_entity.pdbx_description
1 polymer ?
#
loop_
_entity_poly.entity_id
_entity_poly.type
_entity_poly.pdbx_seq_one_letter_code
_entity_poly.pdbx_strand_id
1 'polypeptide(L)'
;MLAGLVASKDFEVEEKNPVKVAAAKARSAKMTPARRSEIARKAAAAKWGNLREAISREGVVKIGGAELQCYVLDDESRVLARANFVKAIGRTGKVKGGRRFDDEFQVPVFLTAENLKPYFPNDLEVNSKPILFTDGDNQMIGYRAELLPDVCDIFADAERAGVLRKNQLHIAATCRLLSRGLTRVGIIGLIDEATGYQHTRAANALAKILEAYIAKELQPWVYTFGNEFYQQLFRLRGLDYQKDNVKRPQYFGHITNDIIYRRLAPGVLEEIKRTAPKAPSGRRKGAIHQSLTPEHGHPKLREHIASVTTIMALSDDYPDFMAKLNRRHPAYNENLAFEFMNDTGKGI
;
A
#
# COMPACT_ATOMS: atom_id res chain seq x y z
N MET A 1 -33.55 -61.92 -14.59
CA MET A 1 -32.25 -61.22 -14.61
C MET A 1 -32.47 -59.79 -14.17
N LEU A 2 -31.50 -59.27 -13.42
CA LEU A 2 -31.60 -58.20 -12.44
C LEU A 2 -32.14 -56.84 -12.91
N ALA A 3 -32.77 -56.19 -11.93
CA ALA A 3 -33.16 -54.79 -11.84
C ALA A 3 -31.97 -53.81 -11.86
N GLY A 4 -32.25 -52.54 -12.18
CA GLY A 4 -31.27 -51.45 -12.10
C GLY A 4 -31.85 -50.08 -12.41
N LEU A 5 -32.73 -49.61 -11.52
CA LEU A 5 -33.29 -48.25 -11.42
C LEU A 5 -32.16 -47.20 -11.35
N VAL A 6 -32.12 -46.20 -12.24
CA VAL A 6 -31.34 -44.96 -12.01
C VAL A 6 -32.32 -43.86 -11.67
N ALA A 7 -32.47 -43.62 -10.37
CA ALA A 7 -33.27 -42.56 -9.80
C ALA A 7 -32.66 -41.18 -10.14
N SER A 8 -33.51 -40.29 -10.65
CA SER A 8 -33.30 -38.85 -10.65
C SER A 8 -33.14 -38.37 -9.20
N LYS A 9 -31.94 -37.91 -8.83
CA LYS A 9 -31.73 -37.18 -7.57
C LYS A 9 -32.21 -35.75 -7.75
N ASP A 10 -33.44 -35.49 -7.32
CA ASP A 10 -33.91 -34.14 -7.04
C ASP A 10 -33.05 -33.55 -5.91
N PHE A 11 -32.40 -32.42 -6.17
CA PHE A 11 -31.62 -31.69 -5.17
C PHE A 11 -32.56 -30.79 -4.36
N GLU A 12 -32.86 -31.19 -3.13
CA GLU A 12 -33.48 -30.30 -2.14
C GLU A 12 -32.52 -29.16 -1.79
N VAL A 13 -32.92 -27.93 -2.12
CA VAL A 13 -32.29 -26.73 -1.56
C VAL A 13 -32.72 -26.66 -0.10
N GLU A 14 -31.81 -26.99 0.82
CA GLU A 14 -32.05 -26.90 2.25
C GLU A 14 -32.49 -25.47 2.63
N GLU A 15 -33.81 -25.29 2.82
CA GLU A 15 -34.39 -24.00 3.18
C GLU A 15 -33.88 -23.58 4.55
N LYS A 16 -33.24 -22.41 4.60
CA LYS A 16 -32.72 -21.85 5.86
C LYS A 16 -33.88 -21.68 6.83
N ASN A 17 -33.85 -22.43 7.93
CA ASN A 17 -34.89 -22.41 8.94
C ASN A 17 -35.25 -20.96 9.34
N PRO A 18 -36.48 -20.49 9.06
CA PRO A 18 -36.86 -19.08 9.20
C PRO A 18 -36.81 -18.61 10.66
N VAL A 19 -36.99 -19.53 11.62
CA VAL A 19 -36.89 -19.25 13.05
C VAL A 19 -35.44 -18.95 13.46
N LYS A 20 -34.47 -19.70 12.92
CA LYS A 20 -33.03 -19.43 13.16
C LYS A 20 -32.59 -18.10 12.55
N VAL A 21 -33.12 -17.74 11.38
CA VAL A 21 -32.83 -16.46 10.72
C VAL A 21 -33.42 -15.28 11.48
N ALA A 22 -34.68 -15.40 11.95
CA ALA A 22 -35.33 -14.39 12.77
C ALA A 22 -34.61 -14.19 14.12
N ALA A 23 -34.21 -15.28 14.78
CA ALA A 23 -33.45 -15.23 16.03
C ALA A 23 -32.07 -14.57 15.86
N ALA A 24 -31.36 -14.85 14.75
CA ALA A 24 -30.09 -14.21 14.43
C ALA A 24 -30.23 -12.71 14.15
N LYS A 25 -31.27 -12.29 13.42
CA LYS A 25 -31.58 -10.88 13.17
C LYS A 25 -31.93 -10.14 14.46
N ALA A 26 -32.77 -10.72 15.32
CA ALA A 26 -33.14 -10.15 16.60
C ALA A 26 -31.95 -10.00 17.56
N ARG A 27 -31.02 -10.96 17.55
CA ARG A 27 -29.78 -10.89 18.35
C ARG A 27 -28.81 -9.83 17.83
N SER A 28 -28.70 -9.67 16.51
CA SER A 28 -27.87 -8.64 15.88
C SER A 28 -28.39 -7.22 16.15
N ALA A 29 -29.70 -7.01 16.12
CA ALA A 29 -30.32 -5.71 16.38
C ALA A 29 -30.10 -5.21 17.83
N LYS A 30 -29.92 -6.12 18.80
CA LYS A 30 -29.64 -5.79 20.20
C LYS A 30 -28.16 -5.56 20.52
N MET A 31 -27.24 -5.68 19.55
CA MET A 31 -25.80 -5.53 19.77
C MET A 31 -25.26 -4.16 19.32
N THR A 32 -24.30 -3.64 20.07
CA THR A 32 -23.56 -2.42 19.69
C THR A 32 -22.78 -2.65 18.39
N PRO A 33 -22.54 -1.60 17.58
CA PRO A 33 -21.77 -1.73 16.34
C PRO A 33 -20.38 -2.35 16.53
N ALA A 34 -19.68 -1.97 17.61
CA ALA A 34 -18.37 -2.52 17.96
C ALA A 34 -18.42 -4.03 18.25
N ARG A 35 -19.43 -4.48 19.01
CA ARG A 35 -19.60 -5.90 19.36
C ARG A 35 -20.06 -6.74 18.16
N ARG A 36 -20.85 -6.16 17.24
CA ARG A 36 -21.18 -6.79 15.95
C ARG A 36 -19.94 -6.99 15.07
N SER A 37 -19.07 -5.98 15.00
CA SER A 37 -17.80 -6.05 14.28
C SER A 37 -16.87 -7.12 14.88
N GLU A 38 -16.75 -7.16 16.21
CA GLU A 38 -15.91 -8.14 16.91
C GLU A 38 -16.41 -9.59 16.71
N ILE A 39 -17.73 -9.82 16.72
CA ILE A 39 -18.32 -11.14 16.48
C ILE A 39 -18.20 -11.53 15.01
N ALA A 40 -18.36 -10.59 14.07
CA ALA A 40 -18.10 -10.83 12.66
C ALA A 40 -16.62 -11.21 12.43
N ARG A 41 -15.69 -10.50 13.09
CA ARG A 41 -14.25 -10.80 13.08
C ARG A 41 -13.93 -12.17 13.68
N LYS A 42 -14.51 -12.52 14.83
CA LYS A 42 -14.34 -13.84 15.46
C LYS A 42 -14.96 -14.98 14.63
N ALA A 43 -16.11 -14.74 14.01
CA ALA A 43 -16.75 -15.70 13.10
C ALA A 43 -15.99 -15.85 11.77
N ALA A 44 -15.33 -14.79 11.29
CA ALA A 44 -14.42 -14.84 10.16
C ALA A 44 -13.12 -15.60 10.51
N ALA A 45 -12.50 -15.30 11.64
CA ALA A 45 -11.30 -16.00 12.12
C ALA A 45 -11.56 -17.50 12.38
N ALA A 46 -12.67 -17.84 13.03
CA ALA A 46 -13.03 -19.23 13.33
C ALA A 46 -13.42 -20.06 12.09
N LYS A 47 -13.70 -19.42 10.95
CA LYS A 47 -14.18 -20.09 9.74
C LYS A 47 -13.10 -20.30 8.67
N TRP A 48 -11.96 -19.60 8.73
CA TRP A 48 -11.00 -19.54 7.62
C TRP A 48 -9.54 -19.87 7.98
N GLY A 49 -9.24 -20.19 9.24
CA GLY A 49 -7.85 -20.44 9.69
C GLY A 49 -6.99 -19.17 9.67
N ASN A 50 -5.68 -19.33 9.85
CA ASN A 50 -4.71 -18.24 9.66
C ASN A 50 -4.57 -17.98 8.16
N LEU A 51 -5.31 -16.98 7.66
CA LEU A 51 -5.13 -16.47 6.30
C LEU A 51 -3.74 -15.84 6.18
N ARG A 52 -3.14 -15.98 5.00
CA ARG A 52 -1.88 -15.31 4.66
C ARG A 52 -2.04 -13.80 4.69
N GLU A 53 -1.02 -13.08 5.13
CA GLU A 53 -1.03 -11.62 5.18
C GLU A 53 -0.20 -11.02 4.03
N ALA A 54 -0.70 -9.97 3.39
CA ALA A 54 0.09 -9.18 2.46
C ALA A 54 1.13 -8.35 3.22
N ILE A 55 2.41 -8.64 3.00
CA ILE A 55 3.53 -7.96 3.69
C ILE A 55 4.05 -6.73 2.93
N SER A 56 3.73 -6.62 1.64
CA SER A 56 4.11 -5.48 0.80
C SER A 56 2.99 -4.44 0.71
N ARG A 57 3.34 -3.15 0.64
CA ARG A 57 2.40 -2.08 0.26
C ARG A 57 1.74 -2.42 -1.08
N GLU A 58 0.46 -2.07 -1.21
CA GLU A 58 -0.32 -2.27 -2.44
C GLU A 58 0.47 -1.80 -3.69
N GLY A 59 0.66 -2.71 -4.63
CA GLY A 59 1.29 -2.43 -5.92
C GLY A 59 0.28 -2.51 -7.05
N VAL A 60 0.46 -1.67 -8.08
CA VAL A 60 -0.27 -1.78 -9.35
C VAL A 60 0.72 -2.01 -10.48
N VAL A 61 0.63 -3.18 -11.10
CA VAL A 61 1.38 -3.56 -12.29
C VAL A 61 0.61 -3.09 -13.54
N LYS A 62 1.25 -2.26 -14.36
CA LYS A 62 0.69 -1.75 -15.62
C LYS A 62 1.31 -2.47 -16.80
N ILE A 63 0.53 -3.32 -17.47
CA ILE A 63 1.01 -4.17 -18.58
C ILE A 63 -0.05 -4.27 -19.66
N GLY A 64 0.34 -4.07 -20.92
CA GLY A 64 -0.58 -4.24 -22.06
C GLY A 64 -1.83 -3.34 -22.02
N GLY A 65 -1.76 -2.21 -21.31
CA GLY A 65 -2.90 -1.32 -21.06
C GLY A 65 -3.82 -1.74 -19.90
N ALA A 66 -3.54 -2.87 -19.25
CA ALA A 66 -4.25 -3.33 -18.06
C ALA A 66 -3.57 -2.84 -16.76
N GLU A 67 -4.37 -2.67 -15.71
CA GLU A 67 -3.93 -2.36 -14.36
C GLU A 67 -4.24 -3.55 -13.43
N LEU A 68 -3.17 -4.21 -12.98
CA LEU A 68 -3.21 -5.42 -12.17
C LEU A 68 -2.76 -5.09 -10.76
N GLN A 69 -3.71 -5.09 -9.82
CA GLN A 69 -3.40 -4.97 -8.40
C GLN A 69 -2.65 -6.24 -7.95
N CYS A 70 -1.52 -6.06 -7.27
CA CYS A 70 -0.60 -7.14 -6.91
C CYS A 70 -0.09 -7.03 -5.48
N TYR A 71 0.25 -8.18 -4.91
CA TYR A 71 0.67 -8.35 -3.52
C TYR A 71 1.82 -9.36 -3.41
N VAL A 72 2.68 -9.14 -2.42
CA VAL A 72 3.59 -10.17 -1.89
C VAL A 72 3.06 -10.59 -0.52
N LEU A 73 2.88 -11.90 -0.34
CA LEU A 73 2.38 -12.48 0.91
C LEU A 73 3.54 -12.81 1.87
N ASP A 74 3.20 -13.13 3.12
CA ASP A 74 4.10 -13.56 4.19
C ASP A 74 5.00 -14.77 3.84
N ASP A 75 4.50 -15.69 3.02
CA ASP A 75 5.24 -16.82 2.47
C ASP A 75 6.01 -16.48 1.18
N GLU A 76 6.17 -15.18 0.91
CA GLU A 76 6.77 -14.61 -0.30
C GLU A 76 5.99 -14.91 -1.60
N SER A 77 4.79 -15.50 -1.55
CA SER A 77 4.01 -15.71 -2.77
C SER A 77 3.67 -14.39 -3.45
N ARG A 78 3.83 -14.33 -4.78
CA ARG A 78 3.42 -13.18 -5.60
C ARG A 78 2.01 -13.42 -6.14
N VAL A 79 1.09 -12.52 -5.81
CA VAL A 79 -0.35 -12.71 -6.07
C VAL A 79 -0.94 -11.52 -6.81
N LEU A 80 -1.78 -11.79 -7.81
CA LEU A 80 -2.60 -10.82 -8.52
C LEU A 80 -4.05 -10.87 -8.01
N ALA A 81 -4.65 -9.71 -7.77
CA ALA A 81 -6.05 -9.64 -7.34
C ALA A 81 -6.98 -10.22 -8.42
N ARG A 82 -7.87 -11.14 -8.02
CA ARG A 82 -8.76 -11.88 -8.93
C ARG A 82 -9.60 -10.95 -9.80
N ALA A 83 -10.15 -9.89 -9.21
CA ALA A 83 -11.04 -8.96 -9.91
C ALA A 83 -10.31 -8.27 -11.08
N ASN A 84 -9.10 -7.78 -10.82
CA ASN A 84 -8.26 -7.13 -11.82
C ASN A 84 -7.78 -8.13 -12.87
N PHE A 85 -7.41 -9.35 -12.46
CA PHE A 85 -6.98 -10.41 -13.37
C PHE A 85 -8.04 -10.72 -14.44
N VAL A 86 -9.28 -11.00 -14.00
CA VAL A 86 -10.37 -11.36 -14.91
C VAL A 86 -10.72 -10.21 -15.85
N LYS A 87 -10.68 -8.97 -15.37
CA LYS A 87 -10.87 -7.78 -16.19
C LYS A 87 -9.73 -7.59 -17.19
N ALA A 88 -8.49 -7.83 -16.77
CA ALA A 88 -7.30 -7.66 -17.59
C ALA A 88 -7.29 -8.60 -18.79
N ILE A 89 -7.78 -9.84 -18.67
CA ILE A 89 -7.90 -10.78 -19.80
C ILE A 89 -9.11 -10.50 -20.71
N GLY A 90 -9.78 -9.35 -20.56
CA GLY A 90 -10.84 -8.91 -21.46
C GLY A 90 -12.24 -9.43 -21.14
N ARG A 91 -12.46 -10.09 -19.98
CA ARG A 91 -13.81 -10.54 -19.61
C ARG A 91 -14.65 -9.39 -19.07
N THR A 92 -15.86 -9.26 -19.61
CA THR A 92 -16.85 -8.26 -19.21
C THR A 92 -17.96 -8.92 -18.38
N GLY A 93 -18.24 -8.36 -17.21
CA GLY A 93 -19.26 -8.83 -16.27
C GLY A 93 -18.79 -8.82 -14.81
N LYS A 94 -19.73 -8.70 -13.86
CA LYS A 94 -19.40 -9.00 -12.45
C LYS A 94 -18.85 -10.42 -12.41
N VAL A 95 -17.79 -10.66 -11.64
CA VAL A 95 -17.34 -12.02 -11.32
C VAL A 95 -18.53 -12.74 -10.66
N LYS A 96 -19.34 -13.43 -11.46
CA LYS A 96 -20.49 -14.20 -11.00
C LYS A 96 -19.91 -15.48 -10.41
N GLY A 97 -19.77 -15.47 -9.10
CA GLY A 97 -19.18 -16.54 -8.32
C GLY A 97 -19.12 -16.08 -6.87
N GLY A 98 -20.29 -16.08 -6.22
CA GLY A 98 -20.27 -16.05 -4.75
C GLY A 98 -19.54 -17.30 -4.26
N ARG A 99 -18.92 -17.19 -3.08
CA ARG A 99 -18.14 -18.17 -2.29
C ARG A 99 -18.53 -19.67 -2.34
N ARG A 100 -19.67 -20.04 -2.93
CA ARG A 100 -20.16 -21.40 -3.11
C ARG A 100 -19.72 -22.06 -4.43
N PHE A 101 -19.32 -21.27 -5.44
CA PHE A 101 -18.86 -21.78 -6.75
C PHE A 101 -17.37 -22.16 -6.76
N ASP A 102 -16.59 -21.66 -5.79
CA ASP A 102 -15.13 -21.85 -5.73
C ASP A 102 -14.72 -23.18 -5.06
N ASP A 103 -15.55 -23.73 -4.17
CA ASP A 103 -15.27 -25.05 -3.55
C ASP A 103 -15.47 -26.21 -4.55
N GLU A 104 -16.29 -26.01 -5.59
CA GLU A 104 -16.64 -27.02 -6.60
C GLU A 104 -15.75 -26.93 -7.86
N PHE A 105 -15.18 -25.75 -8.14
CA PHE A 105 -14.26 -25.54 -9.27
C PHE A 105 -12.91 -25.03 -8.77
N GLN A 106 -11.97 -25.96 -8.56
CA GLN A 106 -10.54 -25.67 -8.28
C GLN A 106 -9.86 -24.86 -9.40
N VAL A 107 -10.52 -24.73 -10.55
CA VAL A 107 -10.03 -24.07 -11.77
C VAL A 107 -10.97 -22.90 -12.13
N PRO A 108 -10.44 -21.69 -12.40
CA PRO A 108 -11.24 -20.54 -12.79
C PRO A 108 -12.15 -20.83 -14.00
N VAL A 109 -13.36 -20.26 -14.01
CA VAL A 109 -14.38 -20.50 -15.06
C VAL A 109 -13.88 -20.22 -16.49
N PHE A 110 -12.85 -19.38 -16.67
CA PHE A 110 -12.29 -19.13 -18.00
C PHE A 110 -11.39 -20.27 -18.51
N LEU A 111 -10.95 -21.18 -17.63
CA LEU A 111 -10.16 -22.37 -17.91
C LEU A 111 -10.99 -23.66 -17.87
N THR A 112 -12.32 -23.60 -17.82
CA THR A 112 -13.17 -24.80 -17.89
C THR A 112 -13.56 -25.19 -19.32
N ALA A 113 -13.16 -24.39 -20.32
CA ALA A 113 -13.53 -24.64 -21.71
C ALA A 113 -12.77 -25.84 -22.29
N GLU A 114 -13.51 -26.88 -22.72
CA GLU A 114 -12.95 -28.12 -23.27
C GLU A 114 -11.94 -27.89 -24.41
N ASN A 115 -12.16 -26.88 -25.25
CA ASN A 115 -11.27 -26.57 -26.37
C ASN A 115 -9.92 -25.95 -25.95
N LEU A 116 -9.76 -25.59 -24.67
CA LEU A 116 -8.51 -25.04 -24.13
C LEU A 116 -7.69 -26.08 -23.35
N LYS A 117 -8.32 -27.15 -22.84
CA LYS A 117 -7.67 -28.19 -22.03
C LYS A 117 -6.39 -28.79 -22.65
N PRO A 118 -6.31 -29.02 -23.98
CA PRO A 118 -5.10 -29.58 -24.58
C PRO A 118 -3.85 -28.68 -24.47
N TYR A 119 -4.00 -27.41 -24.11
CA TYR A 119 -2.91 -26.43 -24.04
C TYR A 119 -2.52 -26.08 -22.60
N PHE A 120 -3.07 -26.79 -21.60
CA PHE A 120 -2.78 -26.49 -20.19
C PHE A 120 -1.36 -26.91 -19.82
N PRO A 121 -0.54 -26.00 -19.23
CA PRO A 121 0.76 -26.38 -18.69
C PRO A 121 0.57 -27.27 -17.46
N ASN A 122 1.59 -28.07 -17.14
CA ASN A 122 1.55 -29.02 -16.01
C ASN A 122 1.24 -28.34 -14.67
N ASP A 123 1.71 -27.12 -14.45
CA ASP A 123 1.56 -26.40 -13.18
C ASP A 123 0.28 -25.55 -13.10
N LEU A 124 -0.60 -25.59 -14.12
CA LEU A 124 -1.81 -24.76 -14.18
C LEU A 124 -2.73 -25.03 -12.98
N GLU A 125 -2.83 -26.27 -12.51
CA GLU A 125 -3.66 -26.61 -11.36
C GLU A 125 -3.20 -25.92 -10.07
N VAL A 126 -1.89 -25.66 -9.94
CA VAL A 126 -1.34 -24.94 -8.78
C VAL A 126 -1.53 -23.45 -8.96
N ASN A 127 -1.20 -22.91 -10.14
CA ASN A 127 -1.25 -21.47 -10.41
C ASN A 127 -2.68 -20.92 -10.45
N SER A 128 -3.64 -21.75 -10.86
CA SER A 128 -5.04 -21.37 -11.01
C SER A 128 -5.88 -21.47 -9.74
N LYS A 129 -5.34 -22.08 -8.68
CA LYS A 129 -5.99 -22.15 -7.37
C LYS A 129 -6.12 -20.76 -6.74
N PRO A 130 -7.33 -20.35 -6.33
CA PRO A 130 -7.51 -19.12 -5.59
C PRO A 130 -6.74 -19.11 -4.27
N ILE A 131 -6.07 -18.00 -3.98
CA ILE A 131 -5.45 -17.73 -2.69
C ILE A 131 -6.28 -16.70 -1.96
N LEU A 132 -6.75 -17.06 -0.75
CA LEU A 132 -7.39 -16.15 0.18
C LEU A 132 -6.32 -15.54 1.09
N PHE A 133 -6.33 -14.22 1.21
CA PHE A 133 -5.34 -13.49 2.00
C PHE A 133 -5.95 -12.22 2.59
N THR A 134 -5.23 -11.57 3.50
CA THR A 134 -5.62 -10.29 4.10
C THR A 134 -4.69 -9.16 3.68
N ASP A 135 -5.27 -7.99 3.45
CA ASP A 135 -4.59 -6.71 3.26
C ASP A 135 -5.07 -5.76 4.37
N GLY A 136 -4.33 -5.71 5.47
CA GLY A 136 -4.82 -5.15 6.74
C GLY A 136 -6.09 -5.86 7.19
N ASP A 137 -7.16 -5.09 7.40
CA ASP A 137 -8.48 -5.64 7.78
C ASP A 137 -9.29 -6.19 6.59
N ASN A 138 -8.83 -5.99 5.35
CA ASN A 138 -9.56 -6.38 4.15
C ASN A 138 -9.24 -7.83 3.75
N GLN A 139 -10.28 -8.64 3.55
CA GLN A 139 -10.14 -9.98 2.99
C GLN A 139 -10.16 -9.93 1.46
N MET A 140 -9.16 -10.54 0.85
CA MET A 140 -8.92 -10.50 -0.59
C MET A 140 -8.82 -11.90 -1.17
N ILE A 141 -9.03 -12.00 -2.49
CA ILE A 141 -8.82 -13.22 -3.27
C ILE A 141 -7.95 -12.90 -4.46
N GLY A 142 -6.94 -13.73 -4.69
CA GLY A 142 -6.05 -13.59 -5.83
C GLY A 142 -5.62 -14.91 -6.44
N TYR A 143 -4.82 -14.81 -7.48
CA TYR A 143 -4.14 -15.93 -8.14
C TYR A 143 -2.64 -15.70 -8.11
N ARG A 144 -1.88 -16.79 -8.18
CA ARG A 144 -0.42 -16.72 -8.40
C ARG A 144 -0.11 -15.89 -9.64
N ALA A 145 0.92 -15.06 -9.57
CA ALA A 145 1.31 -14.18 -10.67
C ALA A 145 1.63 -14.96 -11.96
N GLU A 146 2.15 -16.17 -11.80
CA GLU A 146 2.47 -17.14 -12.85
C GLU A 146 1.25 -17.57 -13.68
N LEU A 147 0.02 -17.45 -13.15
CA LEU A 147 -1.18 -17.76 -13.91
C LEU A 147 -1.38 -16.83 -15.11
N LEU A 148 -0.89 -15.59 -15.03
CA LEU A 148 -1.09 -14.61 -16.10
C LEU A 148 -0.39 -15.01 -17.41
N PRO A 149 0.93 -15.31 -17.42
CA PRO A 149 1.59 -15.83 -18.61
C PRO A 149 0.99 -17.17 -19.05
N ASP A 150 0.69 -18.11 -18.13
CA ASP A 150 0.06 -19.39 -18.48
C ASP A 150 -1.22 -19.20 -19.30
N VAL A 151 -2.10 -18.29 -18.86
CA VAL A 151 -3.34 -17.97 -19.58
C VAL A 151 -3.05 -17.32 -20.92
N CYS A 152 -2.06 -16.45 -21.01
CA CYS A 152 -1.69 -15.84 -22.28
C CYS A 152 -1.22 -16.89 -23.30
N ASP A 153 -0.44 -17.87 -22.85
CA ASP A 153 0.11 -18.93 -23.70
C ASP A 153 -0.99 -19.92 -24.13
N ILE A 154 -1.88 -20.32 -23.22
CA ILE A 154 -3.05 -21.17 -23.54
C ILE A 154 -3.88 -20.54 -24.67
N PHE A 155 -4.20 -19.25 -24.57
CA PHE A 155 -4.99 -18.58 -25.61
C PHE A 155 -4.19 -18.37 -26.90
N ALA A 156 -2.88 -18.15 -26.83
CA ALA A 156 -2.03 -18.04 -28.01
C ALA A 156 -1.95 -19.36 -28.79
N ASP A 157 -1.79 -20.49 -28.10
CA ASP A 157 -1.68 -21.80 -28.76
C ASP A 157 -3.04 -22.30 -29.28
N ALA A 158 -4.12 -22.07 -28.53
CA ALA A 158 -5.47 -22.35 -29.01
C ALA A 158 -5.84 -21.48 -30.23
N GLU A 159 -5.40 -20.22 -30.26
CA GLU A 159 -5.57 -19.34 -31.45
C GLU A 159 -4.78 -19.88 -32.64
N ARG A 160 -3.52 -20.26 -32.45
CA ARG A 160 -2.64 -20.82 -33.48
C ARG A 160 -3.21 -22.10 -34.09
N ALA A 161 -3.87 -22.92 -33.26
CA ALA A 161 -4.55 -24.14 -33.68
C ALA A 161 -5.93 -23.90 -34.32
N GLY A 162 -6.44 -22.66 -34.31
CA GLY A 162 -7.75 -22.33 -34.89
C GLY A 162 -8.95 -22.88 -34.13
N VAL A 163 -8.78 -23.30 -32.87
CA VAL A 163 -9.83 -23.96 -32.07
C VAL A 163 -10.61 -22.99 -31.17
N LEU A 164 -10.32 -21.69 -31.25
CA LEU A 164 -11.02 -20.67 -30.47
C LEU A 164 -12.46 -20.46 -30.95
N ARG A 165 -13.38 -20.35 -29.99
CA ARG A 165 -14.77 -19.97 -30.22
C ARG A 165 -14.87 -18.46 -30.47
N LYS A 166 -15.93 -18.00 -31.14
CA LYS A 166 -16.16 -16.57 -31.44
C LYS A 166 -16.06 -15.67 -30.20
N ASN A 167 -16.57 -16.13 -29.06
CA ASN A 167 -16.52 -15.41 -27.79
C ASN A 167 -15.16 -15.47 -27.08
N GLN A 168 -14.17 -16.21 -27.59
CA GLN A 168 -12.81 -16.30 -27.05
C GLN A 168 -11.81 -15.42 -27.83
N LEU A 169 -12.14 -14.99 -29.05
CA LEU A 169 -11.24 -14.21 -29.91
C LEU A 169 -10.80 -12.88 -29.25
N HIS A 170 -11.71 -12.18 -28.57
CA HIS A 170 -11.38 -10.94 -27.87
C HIS A 170 -10.44 -11.16 -26.67
N ILE A 171 -10.55 -12.32 -26.02
CA ILE A 171 -9.66 -12.72 -24.91
C ILE A 171 -8.26 -12.97 -25.47
N ALA A 172 -8.14 -13.75 -26.55
CA ALA A 172 -6.86 -13.99 -27.21
C ALA A 172 -6.17 -12.71 -27.67
N ALA A 173 -6.90 -11.77 -28.26
CA ALA A 173 -6.38 -10.45 -28.63
C ALA A 173 -5.83 -9.68 -27.41
N THR A 174 -6.51 -9.76 -26.27
CA THR A 174 -6.09 -9.11 -25.02
C THR A 174 -4.86 -9.80 -24.42
N CYS A 175 -4.87 -11.13 -24.35
CA CYS A 175 -3.73 -11.96 -23.94
C CYS A 175 -2.48 -11.67 -24.77
N ARG A 176 -2.63 -11.44 -26.08
CA ARG A 176 -1.50 -11.05 -26.95
C ARG A 176 -0.88 -9.71 -26.54
N LEU A 177 -1.69 -8.72 -26.19
CA LEU A 177 -1.21 -7.42 -25.70
C LEU A 177 -0.52 -7.54 -24.34
N LEU A 178 -1.10 -8.35 -23.44
CA LEU A 178 -0.53 -8.64 -22.13
C LEU A 178 0.82 -9.34 -22.26
N SER A 179 0.91 -10.40 -23.08
CA SER A 179 2.16 -11.14 -23.35
C SER A 179 3.25 -10.23 -23.89
N ARG A 180 2.96 -9.38 -24.90
CA ARG A 180 3.92 -8.38 -25.40
C ARG A 180 4.40 -7.42 -24.32
N GLY A 181 3.49 -6.97 -23.46
CA GLY A 181 3.82 -6.11 -22.32
C GLY A 181 4.71 -6.82 -21.30
N LEU A 182 4.39 -8.07 -20.95
CA LEU A 182 5.16 -8.91 -20.04
C LEU A 182 6.58 -9.10 -20.56
N THR A 183 6.76 -9.45 -21.84
CA THR A 183 8.10 -9.63 -22.43
C THR A 183 8.92 -8.35 -22.35
N ARG A 184 8.33 -7.19 -22.69
CA ARG A 184 9.06 -5.91 -22.66
C ARG A 184 9.49 -5.52 -21.25
N VAL A 185 8.58 -5.64 -20.28
CA VAL A 185 8.87 -5.35 -18.88
C VAL A 185 9.86 -6.37 -18.31
N GLY A 186 9.72 -7.65 -18.67
CA GLY A 186 10.60 -8.73 -18.24
C GLY A 186 12.05 -8.51 -18.67
N ILE A 187 12.30 -8.18 -19.95
CA ILE A 187 13.66 -7.88 -20.43
C ILE A 187 14.26 -6.68 -19.70
N ILE A 188 13.49 -5.59 -19.52
CA ILE A 188 13.97 -4.42 -18.78
C ILE A 188 14.29 -4.77 -17.33
N GLY A 189 13.40 -5.52 -16.66
CA GLY A 189 13.59 -5.96 -15.28
C GLY A 189 14.83 -6.85 -15.11
N LEU A 190 15.04 -7.80 -16.03
CA LEU A 190 16.23 -8.67 -16.05
C LEU A 190 17.52 -7.87 -16.26
N ILE A 191 17.52 -6.87 -17.14
CA ILE A 191 18.68 -5.97 -17.32
C ILE A 191 18.91 -5.16 -16.05
N ASP A 192 17.86 -4.60 -15.44
CA ASP A 192 17.96 -3.81 -14.21
C ASP A 192 18.53 -4.64 -13.05
N GLU A 193 18.12 -5.90 -12.93
CA GLU A 193 18.64 -6.85 -11.94
C GLU A 193 20.11 -7.23 -12.24
N ALA A 194 20.41 -7.62 -13.48
CA ALA A 194 21.76 -8.04 -13.88
C ALA A 194 22.81 -6.92 -13.78
N THR A 195 22.40 -5.67 -13.98
CA THR A 195 23.27 -4.50 -13.87
C THR A 195 23.30 -3.88 -12.47
N GLY A 196 22.42 -4.32 -11.56
CA GLY A 196 22.19 -3.66 -10.27
C GLY A 196 21.59 -2.25 -10.41
N TYR A 197 21.07 -1.88 -11.59
CA TYR A 197 20.49 -0.56 -11.85
C TYR A 197 19.30 -0.25 -10.93
N GLN A 198 18.65 -1.26 -10.33
CA GLN A 198 17.62 -1.08 -9.30
C GLN A 198 18.10 -0.20 -8.13
N HIS A 199 19.35 -0.38 -7.67
CA HIS A 199 19.96 0.43 -6.61
C HIS A 199 20.29 1.85 -7.10
N THR A 200 20.82 1.96 -8.33
CA THR A 200 21.15 3.23 -8.97
C THR A 200 19.90 4.08 -9.21
N ARG A 201 18.77 3.46 -9.56
CA ARG A 201 17.49 4.15 -9.77
C ARG A 201 16.97 4.77 -8.47
N ALA A 202 17.00 4.04 -7.37
CA ALA A 202 16.62 4.56 -6.06
C ALA A 202 17.55 5.70 -5.62
N ALA A 203 18.86 5.53 -5.78
CA ALA A 203 19.86 6.56 -5.48
C ALA A 203 19.67 7.82 -6.34
N ASN A 204 19.44 7.67 -7.65
CA ASN A 204 19.18 8.78 -8.57
C ASN A 204 17.86 9.50 -8.25
N ALA A 205 16.82 8.77 -7.86
CA ALA A 205 15.55 9.35 -7.43
C ALA A 205 15.75 10.20 -6.15
N LEU A 206 16.48 9.67 -5.17
CA LEU A 206 16.83 10.41 -3.96
C LEU A 206 17.70 11.63 -4.28
N ALA A 207 18.73 11.47 -5.12
CA ALA A 207 19.61 12.56 -5.52
C ALA A 207 18.82 13.70 -6.17
N LYS A 208 17.87 13.41 -7.07
CA LYS A 208 16.97 14.41 -7.66
C LYS A 208 16.11 15.14 -6.62
N ILE A 209 15.63 14.43 -5.59
CA ILE A 209 14.90 15.05 -4.48
C ILE A 209 15.85 15.99 -3.71
N LEU A 210 17.05 15.52 -3.35
CA LEU A 210 18.01 16.31 -2.60
C LEU A 210 18.46 17.54 -3.38
N GLU A 211 18.74 17.42 -4.68
CA GLU A 211 19.07 18.54 -5.56
C GLU A 211 17.95 19.58 -5.64
N ALA A 212 16.68 19.15 -5.67
CA ALA A 212 15.56 20.06 -5.66
C ALA A 212 15.42 20.81 -4.33
N TYR A 213 15.80 20.21 -3.19
CA TYR A 213 15.60 20.80 -1.87
C TYR A 213 16.82 21.55 -1.33
N ILE A 214 18.05 21.14 -1.67
CA ILE A 214 19.28 21.58 -1.01
C ILE A 214 20.10 22.45 -1.96
N ALA A 215 20.36 23.68 -1.52
CA ALA A 215 21.18 24.61 -2.27
C ALA A 215 22.67 24.23 -2.18
N LYS A 216 23.43 24.49 -3.25
CA LYS A 216 24.89 24.28 -3.28
C LYS A 216 25.64 25.18 -2.28
N GLU A 217 25.07 26.34 -1.99
CA GLU A 217 25.62 27.34 -1.07
C GLU A 217 24.56 27.81 -0.09
N LEU A 218 24.99 28.30 1.08
CA LEU A 218 24.08 28.86 2.08
C LEU A 218 23.39 30.11 1.52
N GLN A 219 22.07 30.10 1.55
CA GLN A 219 21.23 31.22 1.19
C GLN A 219 21.27 32.32 2.26
N PRO A 220 20.98 33.58 1.89
CA PRO A 220 20.77 34.65 2.85
C PRO A 220 19.76 34.25 3.93
N TRP A 221 19.98 34.72 5.15
CA TRP A 221 19.03 34.47 6.24
C TRP A 221 17.69 35.12 5.93
N VAL A 222 16.62 34.33 6.00
CA VAL A 222 15.24 34.80 5.82
C VAL A 222 14.42 34.39 7.03
N TYR A 223 13.61 35.30 7.57
CA TYR A 223 12.72 35.02 8.67
C TYR A 223 11.70 33.94 8.26
N THR A 224 11.88 32.74 8.78
CA THR A 224 11.16 31.53 8.32
C THR A 224 10.17 31.00 9.34
N PHE A 225 10.49 31.10 10.63
CA PHE A 225 9.64 30.63 11.72
C PHE A 225 8.92 31.82 12.35
N GLY A 226 7.62 31.95 12.04
CA GLY A 226 6.76 32.98 12.59
C GLY A 226 6.57 32.85 14.11
N ASN A 227 6.19 33.94 14.76
CA ASN A 227 5.96 33.98 16.21
C ASN A 227 4.89 32.98 16.66
N GLU A 228 3.82 32.82 15.87
CA GLU A 228 2.73 31.89 16.15
C GLU A 228 3.21 30.44 16.32
N PHE A 229 4.15 29.98 15.48
CA PHE A 229 4.72 28.64 15.60
C PHE A 229 5.31 28.41 17.00
N TYR A 230 6.10 29.37 17.49
CA TYR A 230 6.69 29.26 18.82
C TYR A 230 5.66 29.45 19.93
N GLN A 231 4.68 30.35 19.77
CA GLN A 231 3.59 30.49 20.75
C GLN A 231 2.84 29.17 20.95
N GLN A 232 2.50 28.50 19.85
CA GLN A 232 1.83 27.21 19.89
C GLN A 232 2.72 26.12 20.48
N LEU A 233 4.02 26.08 20.12
CA LEU A 233 4.93 25.10 20.66
C LEU A 233 5.17 25.28 22.18
N PHE A 234 5.29 26.51 22.67
CA PHE A 234 5.37 26.80 24.11
C PHE A 234 4.08 26.36 24.82
N ARG A 235 2.91 26.72 24.27
CA ARG A 235 1.60 26.31 24.79
C ARG A 235 1.50 24.79 24.94
N LEU A 236 1.82 24.05 23.87
CA LEU A 236 1.74 22.58 23.87
C LEU A 236 2.73 21.93 24.84
N ARG A 237 3.85 22.61 25.16
CA ARG A 237 4.83 22.15 26.15
C ARG A 237 4.56 22.65 27.57
N GLY A 238 3.49 23.41 27.79
CA GLY A 238 3.13 23.96 29.09
C GLY A 238 4.15 24.99 29.61
N LEU A 239 4.83 25.70 28.70
CA LEU A 239 5.84 26.70 29.02
C LEU A 239 5.31 28.12 28.79
N ASP A 240 5.76 29.06 29.61
CA ASP A 240 5.39 30.46 29.48
C ASP A 240 6.08 31.13 28.27
N TYR A 241 5.27 31.71 27.38
CA TYR A 241 5.77 32.46 26.24
C TYR A 241 5.94 33.95 26.60
N GLN A 242 7.17 34.34 26.95
CA GLN A 242 7.51 35.74 27.25
C GLN A 242 7.67 36.55 25.95
N LYS A 243 6.69 37.42 25.62
CA LYS A 243 6.68 38.19 24.35
C LYS A 243 7.89 39.12 24.18
N ASP A 244 8.49 39.60 25.27
CA ASP A 244 9.54 40.61 25.25
C ASP A 244 10.97 40.03 25.19
N ASN A 245 11.17 38.77 25.60
CA ASN A 245 12.47 38.09 25.56
C ASN A 245 12.32 36.56 25.49
N VAL A 246 12.00 36.03 24.32
CA VAL A 246 11.78 34.59 24.13
C VAL A 246 13.11 33.83 24.16
N LYS A 247 13.59 33.46 25.34
CA LYS A 247 14.66 32.44 25.48
C LYS A 247 14.05 31.06 25.22
N ARG A 248 14.41 30.47 24.08
CA ARG A 248 13.92 29.14 23.67
C ARG A 248 14.72 28.06 24.37
N PRO A 249 14.08 27.06 25.00
CA PRO A 249 14.79 25.91 25.53
C PRO A 249 15.62 25.21 24.44
N GLN A 250 16.81 24.74 24.79
CA GLN A 250 17.74 24.16 23.81
C GLN A 250 17.13 22.93 23.10
N TYR A 251 16.30 22.16 23.80
CA TYR A 251 15.66 20.96 23.24
C TYR A 251 14.65 21.25 22.13
N PHE A 252 14.19 22.50 21.97
CA PHE A 252 13.31 22.89 20.86
C PHE A 252 13.97 22.66 19.49
N GLY A 253 15.31 22.64 19.43
CA GLY A 253 16.03 22.26 18.21
C GLY A 253 15.74 20.83 17.79
N HIS A 254 15.69 19.89 18.74
CA HIS A 254 15.36 18.48 18.46
C HIS A 254 13.91 18.33 18.02
N ILE A 255 12.99 19.03 18.70
CA ILE A 255 11.57 19.05 18.30
C ILE A 255 11.42 19.62 16.89
N THR A 256 12.06 20.74 16.59
CA THR A 256 11.97 21.36 15.26
C THR A 256 12.54 20.44 14.18
N ASN A 257 13.62 19.72 14.47
CA ASN A 257 14.14 18.69 13.56
C ASN A 257 13.10 17.59 13.30
N ASP A 258 12.40 17.13 14.33
CA ASP A 258 11.40 16.08 14.21
C ASP A 258 10.12 16.52 13.46
N ILE A 259 9.51 17.61 13.89
CA ILE A 259 8.18 18.00 13.41
C ILE A 259 8.23 18.79 12.10
N ILE A 260 9.37 19.39 11.78
CA ILE A 260 9.57 20.16 10.54
C ILE A 260 10.51 19.41 9.59
N TYR A 261 11.81 19.38 9.89
CA TYR A 261 12.81 19.04 8.87
C TYR A 261 12.79 17.56 8.48
N ARG A 262 12.52 16.65 9.41
CA ARG A 262 12.42 15.19 9.17
C ARG A 262 11.21 14.81 8.29
N ARG A 263 10.24 15.73 8.18
CA ARG A 263 8.99 15.55 7.44
C ARG A 263 8.96 16.35 6.14
N LEU A 264 10.07 17.01 5.77
CA LEU A 264 10.13 17.88 4.60
C LEU A 264 10.27 17.08 3.31
N ALA A 265 11.28 16.20 3.22
CA ALA A 265 11.47 15.25 2.14
C ALA A 265 12.45 14.14 2.58
N PRO A 266 12.45 12.96 1.93
CA PRO A 266 13.37 11.88 2.23
C PRO A 266 14.84 12.34 2.21
N GLY A 267 15.59 12.04 3.27
CA GLY A 267 17.04 12.30 3.36
C GLY A 267 17.47 13.77 3.48
N VAL A 268 16.57 14.75 3.32
CA VAL A 268 16.94 16.18 3.28
C VAL A 268 17.60 16.65 4.58
N LEU A 269 17.04 16.31 5.74
CA LEU A 269 17.60 16.75 7.02
C LEU A 269 19.01 16.18 7.26
N GLU A 270 19.21 14.90 6.95
CA GLU A 270 20.49 14.22 7.16
C GLU A 270 21.54 14.71 6.18
N GLU A 271 21.17 14.92 4.92
CA GLU A 271 22.04 15.49 3.91
C GLU A 271 22.50 16.92 4.30
N ILE A 272 21.59 17.77 4.77
CA ILE A 272 21.94 19.11 5.25
C ILE A 272 22.86 19.03 6.47
N LYS A 273 22.59 18.15 7.44
CA LYS A 273 23.46 17.99 8.62
C LYS A 273 24.87 17.51 8.24
N ARG A 274 24.97 16.65 7.21
CA ARG A 274 26.23 16.12 6.69
C ARG A 274 27.06 17.17 5.97
N THR A 275 26.41 17.96 5.10
CA THR A 275 27.08 18.90 4.18
C THR A 275 27.22 20.31 4.73
N ALA A 276 26.44 20.69 5.74
CA ALA A 276 26.47 22.05 6.29
C ALA A 276 27.87 22.44 6.75
N PRO A 277 28.40 23.60 6.29
CA PRO A 277 29.71 24.08 6.71
C PRO A 277 29.80 24.19 8.24
N LYS A 278 30.87 23.63 8.83
CA LYS A 278 31.13 23.70 10.27
C LYS A 278 32.22 24.73 10.57
N ALA A 279 32.06 25.45 11.67
CA ALA A 279 33.09 26.29 12.26
C ALA A 279 34.17 25.42 12.92
N PRO A 280 35.35 25.97 13.26
CA PRO A 280 36.39 25.23 13.99
C PRO A 280 35.90 24.62 15.32
N SER A 281 34.88 25.23 15.94
CA SER A 281 34.20 24.72 17.14
C SER A 281 33.27 23.52 16.89
N GLY A 282 33.16 23.03 15.64
CA GLY A 282 32.25 21.96 15.24
C GLY A 282 30.79 22.40 15.04
N ARG A 283 30.43 23.63 15.41
CA ARG A 283 29.08 24.18 15.22
C ARG A 283 28.84 24.53 13.75
N ARG A 284 27.63 24.27 13.24
CA ARG A 284 27.24 24.69 11.88
C ARG A 284 27.29 26.20 11.73
N LYS A 285 27.81 26.69 10.60
CA LYS A 285 27.96 28.11 10.28
C LYS A 285 26.63 28.81 9.92
N GLY A 286 25.61 28.05 9.52
CA GLY A 286 24.30 28.57 9.13
C GLY A 286 23.12 27.79 9.76
N ALA A 287 21.94 28.40 9.70
CA ALA A 287 20.70 27.72 10.09
C ALA A 287 20.26 26.71 8.99
N ILE A 288 19.52 25.66 9.36
CA ILE A 288 19.10 24.60 8.42
C ILE A 288 18.35 25.17 7.21
N HIS A 289 17.44 26.11 7.43
CA HIS A 289 16.64 26.70 6.35
C HIS A 289 17.47 27.48 5.32
N GLN A 290 18.70 27.92 5.66
CA GLN A 290 19.60 28.58 4.71
C GLN A 290 20.24 27.56 3.75
N SER A 291 20.22 26.26 4.05
CA SER A 291 20.71 25.23 3.15
C SER A 291 19.67 24.81 2.10
N LEU A 292 18.49 25.43 2.09
CA LEU A 292 17.41 25.06 1.18
C LEU A 292 17.41 25.92 -0.08
N THR A 293 17.00 25.34 -1.20
CA THR A 293 16.84 26.08 -2.47
C THR A 293 15.74 27.14 -2.39
N PRO A 294 15.95 28.36 -2.92
CA PRO A 294 14.94 29.41 -2.97
C PRO A 294 13.68 29.04 -3.78
N GLU A 295 13.85 28.27 -4.85
CA GLU A 295 12.81 27.96 -5.83
C GLU A 295 11.89 26.81 -5.40
N HIS A 296 12.35 25.92 -4.52
CA HIS A 296 11.59 24.73 -4.15
C HIS A 296 11.66 24.39 -2.65
N GLY A 297 12.86 24.22 -2.10
CA GLY A 297 13.06 23.76 -0.71
C GLY A 297 12.50 24.75 0.32
N HIS A 298 12.79 26.04 0.19
CA HIS A 298 12.29 27.07 1.11
C HIS A 298 10.77 27.29 0.99
N PRO A 299 10.18 27.40 -0.22
CA PRO A 299 8.72 27.39 -0.38
C PRO A 299 8.04 26.19 0.29
N LYS A 300 8.54 24.98 0.09
CA LYS A 300 8.01 23.76 0.71
C LYS A 300 8.15 23.76 2.23
N LEU A 301 9.26 24.28 2.75
CA LEU A 301 9.45 24.47 4.18
C LEU A 301 8.38 25.40 4.77
N ARG A 302 8.07 26.52 4.10
CA ARG A 302 7.04 27.46 4.57
C ARG A 302 5.64 26.85 4.55
N GLU A 303 5.29 26.14 3.48
CA GLU A 303 4.02 25.40 3.38
C GLU A 303 3.88 24.40 4.54
N HIS A 304 4.95 23.63 4.81
CA HIS A 304 4.95 22.65 5.89
C HIS A 304 4.85 23.31 7.27
N ILE A 305 5.62 24.37 7.55
CA ILE A 305 5.54 25.13 8.80
C ILE A 305 4.12 25.66 9.02
N ALA A 306 3.49 26.26 8.01
CA ALA A 306 2.12 26.76 8.12
C ALA A 306 1.12 25.66 8.46
N SER A 307 1.25 24.50 7.80
CA SER A 307 0.41 23.34 8.10
C SER A 307 0.65 22.81 9.52
N VAL A 308 1.89 22.72 9.97
CA VAL A 308 2.24 22.25 11.32
C VAL A 308 1.72 23.22 12.37
N THR A 309 1.91 24.53 12.20
CA THR A 309 1.35 25.55 13.10
C THR A 309 -0.17 25.44 13.18
N THR A 310 -0.86 25.22 12.05
CA THR A 310 -2.32 25.01 12.04
C THR A 310 -2.72 23.77 12.84
N ILE A 311 -2.01 22.65 12.67
CA ILE A 311 -2.28 21.42 13.43
C ILE A 311 -2.03 21.66 14.93
N MET A 312 -0.95 22.37 15.29
CA MET A 312 -0.71 22.74 16.69
C MET A 312 -1.86 23.57 17.26
N ALA A 313 -2.36 24.56 16.52
CA ALA A 313 -3.46 25.42 16.96
C ALA A 313 -4.77 24.65 17.18
N LEU A 314 -5.01 23.60 16.38
CA LEU A 314 -6.17 22.71 16.47
C LEU A 314 -6.02 21.58 17.51
N SER A 315 -4.91 21.55 18.26
CA SER A 315 -4.61 20.49 19.21
C SER A 315 -4.70 20.94 20.65
N ASP A 316 -5.26 20.07 21.47
CA ASP A 316 -5.46 20.35 22.89
C ASP A 316 -4.12 20.28 23.64
N ASP A 317 -3.35 19.21 23.38
CA ASP A 317 -2.05 18.95 23.99
C ASP A 317 -1.02 18.36 22.99
N TYR A 318 0.21 18.15 23.45
CA TYR A 318 1.30 17.64 22.61
C TYR A 318 1.06 16.22 22.06
N PRO A 319 0.55 15.25 22.85
CA PRO A 319 0.16 13.94 22.32
C PRO A 319 -0.87 14.00 21.18
N ASP A 320 -1.94 14.77 21.35
CA ASP A 320 -2.96 14.97 20.31
C ASP A 320 -2.37 15.63 19.06
N PHE A 321 -1.52 16.65 19.24
CA PHE A 321 -0.75 17.25 18.15
C PHE A 321 0.08 16.23 17.38
N MET A 322 0.84 15.38 18.07
CA MET A 322 1.69 14.38 17.42
C MET A 322 0.87 13.32 16.68
N ALA A 323 -0.28 12.90 17.23
CA ALA A 323 -1.18 11.97 16.55
C ALA A 323 -1.73 12.57 15.24
N LYS A 324 -2.23 13.81 15.29
CA LYS A 324 -2.73 14.55 14.11
C LYS A 324 -1.61 14.81 13.10
N LEU A 325 -0.42 15.19 13.56
CA LEU A 325 0.76 15.42 12.72
C LEU A 325 1.20 14.15 12.02
N ASN A 326 1.33 13.03 12.73
CA ASN A 326 1.73 11.75 12.14
C ASN A 326 0.73 11.25 11.11
N ARG A 327 -0.57 11.51 11.31
CA ARG A 327 -1.61 11.18 10.33
C ARG A 327 -1.51 12.02 9.06
N ARG A 328 -1.21 13.32 9.18
CA ARG A 328 -1.21 14.25 8.04
C ARG A 328 0.13 14.34 7.32
N HIS A 329 1.23 14.34 8.07
CA HIS A 329 2.61 14.52 7.63
C HIS A 329 3.51 13.47 8.29
N PRO A 330 3.41 12.19 7.92
CA PRO A 330 4.28 11.15 8.46
C PRO A 330 5.75 11.48 8.19
N ALA A 331 6.65 11.09 9.10
CA ALA A 331 8.08 11.20 8.87
C ALA A 331 8.52 10.26 7.73
N TYR A 332 9.48 10.68 6.93
CA TYR A 332 10.06 9.82 5.88
C TYR A 332 10.94 8.74 6.52
N ASN A 333 10.74 7.48 6.10
CA ASN A 333 11.28 6.24 6.69
C ASN A 333 12.76 6.30 7.11
N GLU A 334 13.05 5.88 8.35
CA GLU A 334 14.25 5.14 8.70
C GLU A 334 13.83 3.84 9.42
N ASN A 335 14.55 2.75 9.15
CA ASN A 335 14.64 1.62 10.08
C ASN A 335 15.12 2.15 11.45
N LEU A 336 14.74 1.44 12.51
CA LEU A 336 14.97 1.70 13.94
C LEU A 336 13.90 2.53 14.66
N ALA A 337 13.23 1.82 15.56
CA ALA A 337 13.02 2.24 16.93
C ALA A 337 14.02 3.32 17.38
N PHE A 338 13.55 4.55 17.47
CA PHE A 338 13.84 5.38 18.61
C PHE A 338 12.51 5.64 19.28
N GLU A 339 12.13 4.71 20.16
CA GLU A 339 11.29 5.07 21.28
C GLU A 339 11.96 6.29 21.92
N PHE A 340 11.31 7.46 21.84
CA PHE A 340 11.53 8.48 22.84
C PHE A 340 10.99 7.92 24.15
N MET A 341 11.75 7.01 24.78
CA MET A 341 11.49 6.64 26.17
C MET A 341 11.69 7.91 26.98
N ASN A 342 10.56 8.46 27.43
CA ASN A 342 10.39 9.59 28.36
C ASN A 342 10.24 11.00 27.79
N ASP A 343 9.57 11.21 26.64
CA ASP A 343 8.89 12.52 26.41
C ASP A 343 7.51 12.47 27.06
N THR A 344 7.38 13.08 28.25
CA THR A 344 6.13 13.12 29.02
C THR A 344 5.11 14.13 28.47
N GLY A 345 5.43 14.80 27.34
CA GLY A 345 4.63 15.89 26.80
C GLY A 345 4.85 17.23 27.50
N LYS A 346 5.41 17.23 28.72
CA LYS A 346 5.68 18.41 29.54
C LYS A 346 7.11 18.91 29.33
N GLY A 347 7.30 20.23 29.31
CA GLY A 347 8.63 20.83 29.36
C GLY A 347 9.40 20.42 30.62
N ILE A 348 10.73 20.28 30.50
CA ILE A 348 11.65 20.02 31.61
C ILE A 348 11.96 21.33 32.32
#